data_AF-A0A250JW69-F1
#
_entry.id   AF-A0A250JW69-F1
#
_cell.length_a   1.000
_cell.length_b   1.000
_cell.length_c   1.000
_cell.angle_alpha   90.00
_cell.angle_beta   90.00
_cell.angle_gamma   90.00
#
_symmetry.space_group_name_H-M   'P 1'
#
loop_
_entity.id
_entity.type
_entity.pdbx_description
1 polymer ?
#
loop_
_entity_poly.entity_id
_entity_poly.type
_entity_poly.pdbx_seq_one_letter_code
_entity_poly.pdbx_strand_id
1 'polypeptide(L)'
;MPSPTSSLGVLKLLLVDPTVTTLLSRIYGSHQTYFDEKERYCHRVPSTFTEEDHLRLRAAGLVPNTFVQWGHDEVIDRLRQCAKAVTPRRAANAFVASMTSADLSWLTVLPAAVLGRAMPVHDEARMGGGSCRVCFFNADAIDATFEAYMRHAQGASWGEAHPAHGVLALGSALAGPSSAWPTPTPRDVWVFHQLLDLLRGLPPSARYSQARTAIHKARLLSNNRPARCETVLEALAFIGILDTPEHPGLMNRFTSAAERDQRPSVRVEVPAPLAWWSAKEGIQEELVTRLFGHLERPKQEPVAPASPPTKRRKAATPAAPATAKPKSIPGPPTPGSVYAIRFSEDRWGAAYCHEVRTERGVQRGRMEYLDLLSPEPPSAKQVVGLGFKDRLNGERWQTWCSGLDKTTGVKRIATDVPAPAHRQPGPKRVPFGGASDLIQLAGWNFKI
;
A
#
# COMPACT_ATOMS: atom_id res chain seq x y z
N MET A 1 -34.38 29.65 10.88
CA MET A 1 -33.35 28.68 11.34
C MET A 1 -33.51 27.41 10.52
N PRO A 2 -32.59 27.08 9.61
CA PRO A 2 -32.63 25.82 8.88
C PRO A 2 -31.90 24.72 9.67
N SER A 3 -32.42 23.50 9.56
CA SER A 3 -31.99 22.28 10.26
C SER A 3 -30.56 21.84 9.93
N PRO A 4 -29.74 21.36 10.89
CA PRO A 4 -28.39 20.88 10.66
C PRO A 4 -28.42 19.40 10.25
N THR A 5 -28.84 19.13 9.03
CA THR A 5 -28.75 17.79 8.42
C THR A 5 -28.32 17.93 6.96
N SER A 6 -27.05 18.28 6.72
CA SER A 6 -26.36 18.10 5.45
C SER A 6 -24.87 18.43 5.61
N SER A 7 -24.03 17.43 5.90
CA SER A 7 -22.56 17.49 5.65
C SER A 7 -21.83 16.14 5.75
N LEU A 8 -22.50 15.04 6.11
CA LEU A 8 -22.01 13.70 5.84
C LEU A 8 -22.30 13.37 4.37
N GLY A 9 -21.46 13.87 3.46
CA GLY A 9 -21.33 13.25 2.15
C GLY A 9 -20.97 11.79 2.39
N VAL A 10 -21.94 10.90 2.19
CA VAL A 10 -21.83 9.48 2.51
C VAL A 10 -20.82 8.84 1.55
N LEU A 11 -19.54 8.83 1.96
CA LEU A 11 -18.46 8.15 1.24
C LEU A 11 -18.66 6.63 1.40
N LYS A 12 -19.33 6.01 0.43
CA LYS A 12 -19.53 4.56 0.36
C LYS A 12 -18.26 3.90 -0.21
N LEU A 13 -17.23 3.74 0.60
CA LEU A 13 -15.91 3.26 0.16
C LEU A 13 -15.60 1.79 0.51
N LEU A 14 -16.62 0.94 0.66
CA LEU A 14 -16.39 -0.51 0.82
C LEU A 14 -16.20 -1.15 -0.55
N LEU A 15 -14.99 -1.69 -0.77
CA LEU A 15 -14.61 -2.36 -2.00
C LEU A 15 -15.12 -3.80 -2.00
N VAL A 16 -16.31 -4.01 -2.57
CA VAL A 16 -16.96 -5.33 -2.65
C VAL A 16 -16.97 -5.87 -4.09
N ASP A 17 -16.84 -5.02 -5.10
CA ASP A 17 -16.82 -5.42 -6.52
C ASP A 17 -15.38 -5.73 -7.00
N PRO A 18 -15.05 -6.99 -7.35
CA PRO A 18 -13.73 -7.37 -7.85
C PRO A 18 -13.29 -6.60 -9.11
N THR A 19 -14.25 -6.12 -9.91
CA THR A 19 -13.98 -5.34 -11.13
C THR A 19 -13.47 -3.96 -10.77
N VAL A 20 -14.14 -3.28 -9.82
CA VAL A 20 -13.73 -1.98 -9.28
C VAL A 20 -12.35 -2.08 -8.64
N THR A 21 -12.12 -3.10 -7.80
CA THR A 21 -10.80 -3.35 -7.22
C THR A 21 -9.71 -3.53 -8.29
N THR A 22 -10.02 -4.25 -9.36
CA THR A 22 -9.09 -4.46 -10.47
C THR A 22 -8.72 -3.14 -11.14
N LEU A 23 -9.70 -2.27 -11.39
CA LEU A 23 -9.47 -0.93 -11.94
C LEU A 23 -8.61 -0.07 -11.00
N LEU A 24 -8.94 -0.01 -9.71
CA LEU A 24 -8.15 0.75 -8.74
C LEU A 24 -6.71 0.23 -8.63
N SER A 25 -6.50 -1.09 -8.74
CA SER A 25 -5.15 -1.66 -8.73
C SER A 25 -4.29 -1.25 -9.94
N ARG A 26 -4.91 -0.94 -11.09
CA ARG A 26 -4.19 -0.41 -12.27
C ARG A 26 -3.73 1.05 -12.06
N ILE A 27 -4.41 1.79 -11.19
CA ILE A 27 -4.11 3.19 -10.86
C ILE A 27 -3.12 3.23 -9.70
N TYR A 28 -3.55 2.78 -8.52
CA TYR A 28 -2.83 2.91 -7.25
C TYR A 28 -1.79 1.81 -7.01
N GLY A 29 -1.87 0.69 -7.72
CA GLY A 29 -0.81 -0.30 -7.75
C GLY A 29 0.32 0.06 -8.73
N SER A 30 0.17 1.14 -9.51
CA SER A 30 1.19 1.63 -10.42
C SER A 30 2.09 2.66 -9.72
N HIS A 31 3.34 2.78 -10.16
CA HIS A 31 4.26 3.83 -9.67
C HIS A 31 4.10 5.15 -10.43
N GLN A 32 2.97 5.37 -11.10
CA GLN A 32 2.72 6.59 -11.88
C GLN A 32 2.05 7.65 -11.05
N THR A 33 2.87 8.51 -10.46
CA THR A 33 2.39 9.60 -9.63
C THR A 33 2.92 10.95 -10.10
N TYR A 34 2.19 11.99 -9.74
CA TYR A 34 2.52 13.36 -10.10
C TYR A 34 1.96 14.31 -9.04
N PHE A 35 2.51 15.51 -8.96
CA PHE A 35 1.91 16.60 -8.19
C PHE A 35 1.01 17.43 -9.10
N ASP A 36 -0.23 17.67 -8.68
CA ASP A 36 -1.13 18.58 -9.39
C ASP A 36 -0.81 20.06 -9.12
N GLU A 37 -1.60 20.97 -9.69
CA GLU A 37 -1.42 22.43 -9.53
C GLU A 37 -1.54 22.91 -8.07
N LYS A 38 -2.09 22.08 -7.19
CA LYS A 38 -2.23 22.35 -5.75
C LYS A 38 -1.20 21.58 -4.92
N GLU A 39 -0.14 21.07 -5.57
CA GLU A 39 0.91 20.25 -4.95
C GLU A 39 0.38 18.99 -4.27
N ARG A 40 -0.76 18.46 -4.72
CA ARG A 40 -1.32 17.22 -4.18
C ARG A 40 -0.71 16.02 -4.90
N TYR A 41 -0.34 15.00 -4.12
CA TYR A 41 0.18 13.75 -4.64
C TYR A 41 -0.95 12.93 -5.30
N CYS A 42 -0.92 12.87 -6.62
CA CYS A 42 -1.93 12.24 -7.45
C CYS A 42 -1.40 10.98 -8.14
N HIS A 43 -2.30 10.07 -8.47
CA HIS A 43 -2.02 8.89 -9.29
C HIS A 43 -2.60 9.07 -10.69
N ARG A 44 -1.85 8.66 -11.71
CA ARG A 44 -2.36 8.75 -13.09
C ARG A 44 -3.39 7.67 -13.36
N VAL A 45 -4.51 8.08 -13.95
CA VAL A 45 -5.45 7.13 -14.56
C VAL A 45 -4.92 6.77 -15.94
N PRO A 46 -4.66 5.48 -16.24
CA PRO A 46 -4.20 5.07 -17.56
C PRO A 46 -5.18 5.48 -18.66
N SER A 47 -4.65 5.96 -19.80
CA SER A 47 -5.45 6.32 -20.98
C SER A 47 -6.21 5.15 -21.61
N THR A 48 -5.86 3.92 -21.23
CA THR A 48 -6.58 2.69 -21.59
C THR A 48 -7.87 2.47 -20.80
N PHE A 49 -8.26 3.38 -19.90
CA PHE A 49 -9.56 3.33 -19.23
C PHE A 49 -10.65 3.78 -20.21
N THR A 50 -11.70 2.99 -20.31
CA THR A 50 -12.88 3.30 -21.12
C THR A 50 -13.85 4.20 -20.36
N GLU A 51 -14.78 4.85 -21.06
CA GLU A 51 -15.88 5.57 -20.42
C GLU A 51 -16.68 4.67 -19.47
N GLU A 52 -16.85 3.39 -19.81
CA GLU A 52 -17.50 2.40 -18.94
C GLU A 52 -16.72 2.16 -17.64
N ASP A 53 -15.38 2.12 -17.70
CA ASP A 53 -14.53 2.00 -16.51
C ASP A 53 -14.70 3.21 -15.59
N HIS A 54 -14.72 4.42 -16.15
CA HIS A 54 -14.95 5.66 -15.40
C HIS A 54 -16.35 5.69 -14.76
N LEU A 55 -17.39 5.29 -15.51
CA LEU A 55 -18.76 5.19 -14.99
C LEU A 55 -18.86 4.17 -13.86
N ARG A 56 -18.17 3.02 -13.96
CA ARG A 56 -18.14 1.99 -12.93
C ARG A 56 -17.48 2.48 -11.64
N LEU A 57 -16.34 3.18 -11.74
CA LEU A 57 -15.69 3.81 -10.58
C LEU A 57 -16.58 4.86 -9.92
N ARG A 58 -17.25 5.70 -10.73
CA ARG A 58 -18.19 6.72 -10.23
C ARG A 58 -19.39 6.11 -9.52
N ALA A 59 -20.00 5.07 -10.11
CA ALA A 59 -21.12 4.35 -9.52
C ALA A 59 -20.76 3.69 -8.18
N ALA A 60 -19.50 3.27 -8.01
CA ALA A 60 -18.98 2.74 -6.77
C ALA A 60 -18.55 3.82 -5.76
N GLY A 61 -18.66 5.11 -6.10
CA GLY A 61 -18.21 6.22 -5.23
C GLY A 61 -16.69 6.30 -5.07
N LEU A 62 -15.92 5.73 -6.00
CA LEU A 62 -14.48 5.52 -5.92
C LEU A 62 -13.76 6.18 -7.10
N VAL A 63 -14.08 7.46 -7.34
CA VAL A 63 -13.44 8.25 -8.40
C VAL A 63 -11.96 8.49 -8.01
N PRO A 64 -10.98 8.17 -8.86
CA PRO A 64 -9.57 8.33 -8.54
C PRO A 64 -9.20 9.77 -8.19
N ASN A 65 -8.22 9.96 -7.29
CA ASN A 65 -7.76 11.28 -6.84
C ASN A 65 -8.89 12.14 -6.25
N THR A 66 -9.81 11.51 -5.50
CA THR A 66 -10.85 12.23 -4.76
C THR A 66 -10.30 12.64 -3.40
N PHE A 67 -9.95 13.91 -3.27
CA PHE A 67 -9.33 14.44 -2.06
C PHE A 67 -10.35 14.92 -1.03
N VAL A 68 -10.06 14.64 0.24
CA VAL A 68 -10.71 15.26 1.41
C VAL A 68 -9.68 16.06 2.19
N GLN A 69 -10.12 17.16 2.80
CA GLN A 69 -9.29 18.00 3.66
C GLN A 69 -10.19 18.52 4.77
N TRP A 70 -9.75 18.35 6.01
CA TRP A 70 -10.48 18.77 7.21
C TRP A 70 -9.56 19.56 8.12
N GLY A 71 -10.13 20.42 8.96
CA GLY A 71 -9.40 21.06 10.05
C GLY A 71 -9.04 20.07 11.16
N HIS A 72 -8.05 20.43 11.99
CA HIS A 72 -7.60 19.61 13.13
C HIS A 72 -8.76 19.23 14.07
N ASP A 73 -9.49 20.23 14.57
CA ASP A 73 -10.57 20.00 15.54
C ASP A 73 -11.74 19.29 14.87
N GLU A 74 -12.03 19.64 13.61
CA GLU A 74 -13.08 19.01 12.82
C GLU A 74 -12.84 17.51 12.66
N VAL A 75 -11.62 17.08 12.35
CA VAL A 75 -11.33 15.66 12.16
C VAL A 75 -11.39 14.88 13.48
N ILE A 76 -10.98 15.49 14.59
CA ILE A 76 -11.07 14.89 15.92
C ILE A 76 -12.54 14.69 16.31
N ASP A 77 -13.37 15.72 16.09
CA ASP A 77 -14.80 15.65 16.38
C ASP A 77 -15.50 14.60 15.53
N ARG A 78 -15.24 14.58 14.21
CA ARG A 78 -15.77 13.55 13.30
C ARG A 78 -15.35 12.15 13.76
N LEU A 79 -14.08 11.96 14.11
CA LEU A 79 -13.57 10.66 14.55
C LEU A 79 -14.26 10.19 15.83
N ARG A 80 -14.37 11.06 16.83
CA ARG A 80 -15.04 10.79 18.10
C ARG A 80 -16.52 10.47 17.89
N GLN A 81 -17.21 11.21 17.02
CA GLN A 81 -18.62 10.96 16.68
C GLN A 81 -18.81 9.62 15.99
N CYS A 82 -18.02 9.31 14.96
CA CYS A 82 -18.05 8.02 14.28
C CYS A 82 -17.76 6.85 15.25
N ALA A 83 -16.78 7.00 16.13
CA ALA A 83 -16.40 5.97 17.09
C ALA A 83 -17.49 5.70 18.14
N LYS A 84 -18.26 6.73 18.54
CA LYS A 84 -19.43 6.58 19.41
C LYS A 84 -20.55 5.77 18.74
N ALA A 85 -20.72 5.91 17.42
CA ALA A 85 -21.75 5.21 16.65
C ALA A 85 -21.45 3.71 16.42
N VAL A 86 -20.23 3.25 16.71
CA VAL A 86 -19.82 1.85 16.54
C VAL A 86 -19.66 1.17 17.90
N THR A 87 -20.38 0.08 18.15
CA THR A 87 -20.23 -0.69 19.39
C THR A 87 -18.94 -1.53 19.37
N PRO A 88 -18.26 -1.73 20.52
CA PRO A 88 -17.04 -2.54 20.58
C PRO A 88 -17.23 -3.95 20.03
N ARG A 89 -18.35 -4.61 20.38
CA ARG A 89 -18.67 -5.96 19.90
C ARG A 89 -18.78 -6.03 18.37
N ARG A 90 -19.43 -5.04 17.76
CA ARG A 90 -19.61 -4.98 16.30
C ARG A 90 -18.29 -4.73 15.57
N ALA A 91 -17.44 -3.87 16.13
CA ALA A 91 -16.09 -3.63 15.61
C ALA A 91 -15.19 -4.88 15.74
N ALA A 92 -15.24 -5.57 16.89
CA ALA A 92 -14.51 -6.82 17.13
C ALA A 92 -14.94 -7.93 16.17
N ASN A 93 -16.25 -8.05 15.91
CA ASN A 93 -16.79 -8.96 14.91
C ASN A 93 -16.25 -8.65 13.50
N ALA A 94 -16.26 -7.39 13.09
CA ALA A 94 -15.72 -7.01 11.78
C ALA A 94 -14.21 -7.29 11.65
N PHE A 95 -13.46 -7.00 12.71
CA PHE A 95 -12.03 -7.29 12.80
C PHE A 95 -11.76 -8.79 12.62
N VAL A 96 -12.45 -9.66 13.36
CA VAL A 96 -12.25 -11.11 13.24
C VAL A 96 -12.74 -11.64 11.91
N ALA A 97 -13.87 -11.16 11.37
CA ALA A 97 -14.35 -11.58 10.06
C ALA A 97 -13.33 -11.29 8.92
N SER A 98 -12.52 -10.22 9.05
CA SER A 98 -11.48 -9.88 8.08
C SER A 98 -10.33 -10.90 8.01
N MET A 99 -10.23 -11.82 8.98
CA MET A 99 -9.18 -12.84 9.02
C MET A 99 -9.25 -13.77 7.81
N THR A 100 -10.46 -14.16 7.39
CA THR A 100 -10.64 -14.98 6.19
C THR A 100 -11.79 -14.54 5.29
N SER A 101 -12.99 -14.33 5.83
CA SER A 101 -14.23 -14.28 5.05
C SER A 101 -14.63 -12.90 4.56
N ALA A 102 -14.30 -11.84 5.30
CA ALA A 102 -14.62 -10.47 4.95
C ALA A 102 -13.46 -9.74 4.28
N ASP A 103 -13.78 -8.63 3.61
CA ASP A 103 -12.80 -7.74 3.02
C ASP A 103 -11.81 -7.20 4.06
N LEU A 104 -10.55 -7.00 3.65
CA LEU A 104 -9.49 -6.51 4.54
C LEU A 104 -9.77 -5.12 5.12
N SER A 105 -10.58 -4.31 4.45
CA SER A 105 -10.98 -3.02 4.98
C SER A 105 -11.68 -3.13 6.34
N TRP A 106 -12.33 -4.26 6.66
CA TRP A 106 -12.97 -4.45 7.96
C TRP A 106 -11.98 -4.60 9.13
N LEU A 107 -10.71 -4.93 8.87
CA LEU A 107 -9.64 -4.93 9.87
C LEU A 107 -9.51 -3.55 10.54
N THR A 108 -9.74 -2.48 9.78
CA THR A 108 -9.53 -1.09 10.20
C THR A 108 -10.53 -0.55 11.22
N VAL A 109 -11.70 -1.16 11.30
CA VAL A 109 -12.84 -0.59 12.04
C VAL A 109 -12.58 -0.60 13.55
N LEU A 110 -12.03 -1.68 14.09
CA LEU A 110 -11.74 -1.77 15.53
C LEU A 110 -10.65 -0.79 15.97
N PRO A 111 -9.45 -0.76 15.34
CA PRO A 111 -8.44 0.26 15.63
C PRO A 111 -8.97 1.70 15.52
N ALA A 112 -9.73 2.02 14.47
CA ALA A 112 -10.30 3.36 14.30
C ALA A 112 -11.30 3.73 15.41
N ALA A 113 -12.16 2.78 15.81
CA ALA A 113 -13.12 2.99 16.89
C ALA A 113 -12.41 3.16 18.25
N VAL A 114 -11.34 2.41 18.49
CA VAL A 114 -10.49 2.57 19.68
C VAL A 114 -9.83 3.95 19.69
N LEU A 115 -9.22 4.36 18.57
CA LEU A 115 -8.60 5.68 18.45
C LEU A 115 -9.61 6.80 18.75
N GLY A 116 -10.78 6.78 18.12
CA GLY A 116 -11.79 7.82 18.36
C GLY A 116 -12.38 7.82 19.77
N ARG A 117 -12.37 6.69 20.48
CA ARG A 117 -12.79 6.63 21.89
C ARG A 117 -11.71 7.15 22.84
N ALA A 118 -10.45 6.86 22.55
CA ALA A 118 -9.30 7.26 23.37
C ALA A 118 -8.85 8.71 23.10
N MET A 119 -9.09 9.24 21.90
CA MET A 119 -8.60 10.56 21.46
C MET A 119 -9.10 11.68 22.38
N PRO A 120 -8.23 12.39 23.12
CA PRO A 120 -8.62 13.54 23.91
C PRO A 120 -8.93 14.73 22.99
N VAL A 121 -9.72 15.67 23.51
CA VAL A 121 -9.74 17.03 22.95
C VAL A 121 -8.41 17.69 23.31
N HIS A 122 -7.75 18.28 22.33
CA HIS A 122 -6.45 18.92 22.50
C HIS A 122 -6.25 19.97 21.40
N ASP A 123 -5.39 20.95 21.67
CA ASP A 123 -4.98 21.93 20.67
C ASP A 123 -3.94 21.33 19.71
N GLU A 124 -3.91 21.79 18.46
CA GLU A 124 -2.87 21.40 17.50
C GLU A 124 -1.50 21.85 18.02
N ALA A 125 -0.59 20.89 18.22
CA ALA A 125 0.79 21.16 18.62
C ALA A 125 1.74 20.45 17.65
N ARG A 126 2.52 21.19 16.84
CA ARG A 126 3.34 20.58 15.77
C ARG A 126 4.62 19.91 16.27
N MET A 127 5.01 18.79 15.64
CA MET A 127 6.35 18.20 15.72
C MET A 127 7.13 18.42 14.42
N GLY A 128 8.42 18.07 14.43
CA GLY A 128 9.20 17.93 13.20
C GLY A 128 8.47 17.05 12.20
N GLY A 129 8.49 17.45 10.92
CA GLY A 129 7.69 16.82 9.87
C GLY A 129 6.29 17.42 9.67
N GLY A 130 5.86 18.36 10.53
CA GLY A 130 4.65 19.17 10.30
C GLY A 130 3.34 18.58 10.83
N SER A 131 3.36 17.38 11.41
CA SER A 131 2.18 16.74 12.01
C SER A 131 1.96 17.15 13.48
N CYS A 132 0.75 16.96 13.99
CA CYS A 132 0.41 17.18 15.39
C CYS A 132 1.03 16.11 16.29
N ARG A 133 1.76 16.56 17.32
CA ARG A 133 2.42 15.79 18.39
C ARG A 133 1.50 14.90 19.18
N VAL A 134 0.22 15.22 19.21
CA VAL A 134 -0.76 14.47 19.99
C VAL A 134 -1.45 13.42 19.13
N CYS A 135 -1.83 13.74 17.89
CA CYS A 135 -2.70 12.88 17.09
C CYS A 135 -2.20 12.49 15.69
N PHE A 136 -1.04 12.95 15.23
CA PHE A 136 -0.52 12.82 13.86
C PHE A 136 -1.27 13.61 12.79
N PHE A 137 -2.22 14.49 13.15
CA PHE A 137 -2.89 15.33 12.16
C PHE A 137 -1.91 16.17 11.33
N ASN A 138 -2.06 16.18 10.01
CA ASN A 138 -1.47 17.15 9.10
C ASN A 138 -2.59 17.80 8.27
N ALA A 139 -2.33 19.02 7.79
CA ALA A 139 -3.33 19.77 7.03
C ALA A 139 -3.42 19.34 5.55
N ASP A 140 -2.67 18.32 5.16
CA ASP A 140 -2.56 17.89 3.77
C ASP A 140 -3.86 17.25 3.29
N ALA A 141 -4.15 17.42 2.00
CA ALA A 141 -5.28 16.78 1.38
C ALA A 141 -5.03 15.26 1.25
N ILE A 142 -6.00 14.45 1.65
CA ILE A 142 -5.92 12.98 1.63
C ILE A 142 -6.75 12.46 0.46
N ASP A 143 -6.14 11.64 -0.40
CA ASP A 143 -6.89 10.91 -1.43
C ASP A 143 -7.72 9.79 -0.77
N ALA A 144 -9.00 10.07 -0.56
CA ALA A 144 -9.93 9.15 0.11
C ALA A 144 -10.12 7.84 -0.66
N THR A 145 -9.92 7.87 -1.98
CA THR A 145 -10.06 6.67 -2.85
C THR A 145 -8.81 5.82 -2.78
N PHE A 146 -7.62 6.44 -2.74
CA PHE A 146 -6.38 5.73 -2.45
C PHE A 146 -6.44 5.05 -1.07
N GLU A 147 -6.89 5.78 -0.06
CA GLU A 147 -7.05 5.22 1.29
C GLU A 147 -8.03 4.02 1.31
N ALA A 148 -9.15 4.11 0.58
CA ALA A 148 -10.07 2.98 0.43
C ALA A 148 -9.40 1.76 -0.21
N TYR A 149 -8.63 1.98 -1.29
CA TYR A 149 -7.86 0.94 -1.95
C TYR A 149 -6.82 0.31 -1.02
N MET A 150 -6.09 1.10 -0.24
CA MET A 150 -5.06 0.61 0.68
C MET A 150 -5.67 -0.22 1.83
N ARG A 151 -6.82 0.19 2.36
CA ARG A 151 -7.59 -0.62 3.31
C ARG A 151 -7.97 -1.99 2.73
N HIS A 152 -8.45 -2.03 1.50
CA HIS A 152 -8.76 -3.28 0.81
C HIS A 152 -7.52 -4.13 0.49
N ALA A 153 -6.42 -3.51 0.04
CA ALA A 153 -5.24 -4.23 -0.41
C ALA A 153 -4.47 -4.89 0.75
N GLN A 154 -4.42 -4.24 1.91
CA GLN A 154 -3.58 -4.68 3.04
C GLN A 154 -4.14 -4.44 4.45
N GLY A 155 -5.32 -3.84 4.64
CA GLY A 155 -5.91 -3.61 5.98
C GLY A 155 -5.44 -2.33 6.70
N ALA A 156 -4.67 -1.48 6.01
CA ALA A 156 -4.07 -0.18 6.39
C ALA A 156 -3.22 -0.12 7.68
N SER A 157 -2.25 0.81 7.69
CA SER A 157 -1.20 0.94 8.71
C SER A 157 -1.66 1.76 9.91
N TRP A 158 -1.53 1.19 11.11
CA TRP A 158 -2.06 1.77 12.36
C TRP A 158 -1.01 2.45 13.21
N GLY A 159 0.26 2.19 12.92
CA GLY A 159 1.36 2.70 13.72
C GLY A 159 1.43 4.23 13.79
N GLU A 160 1.25 4.89 12.65
CA GLU A 160 1.32 6.36 12.50
C GLU A 160 -0.05 6.92 12.06
N ALA A 161 -1.13 6.32 12.59
CA ALA A 161 -2.49 6.61 12.11
C ALA A 161 -2.88 8.09 12.29
N HIS A 162 -2.98 8.80 11.17
CA HIS A 162 -3.62 10.11 11.04
C HIS A 162 -5.14 10.00 11.35
N PRO A 163 -5.75 10.91 12.12
CA PRO A 163 -7.14 10.79 12.57
C PRO A 163 -8.15 10.72 11.41
N ALA A 164 -7.87 11.40 10.30
CA ALA A 164 -8.70 11.34 9.08
C ALA A 164 -8.80 9.92 8.50
N HIS A 165 -7.76 9.08 8.60
CA HIS A 165 -7.84 7.69 8.16
C HIS A 165 -8.86 6.90 8.99
N GLY A 166 -8.93 7.19 10.30
CA GLY A 166 -9.96 6.66 11.18
C GLY A 166 -11.37 7.14 10.82
N VAL A 167 -11.52 8.43 10.50
CA VAL A 167 -12.80 9.00 10.01
C VAL A 167 -13.24 8.32 8.72
N LEU A 168 -12.33 8.16 7.74
CA LEU A 168 -12.62 7.49 6.48
C LEU A 168 -12.99 6.01 6.69
N ALA A 169 -12.27 5.28 7.55
CA ALA A 169 -12.56 3.89 7.85
C ALA A 169 -13.96 3.71 8.48
N LEU A 170 -14.24 4.46 9.56
CA LEU A 170 -15.53 4.37 10.26
C LEU A 170 -16.68 4.93 9.42
N GLY A 171 -16.47 6.05 8.74
CA GLY A 171 -17.45 6.66 7.84
C GLY A 171 -17.87 5.70 6.74
N SER A 172 -16.91 4.99 6.13
CA SER A 172 -17.19 3.97 5.10
C SER A 172 -18.02 2.81 5.65
N ALA A 173 -17.72 2.35 6.87
CA ALA A 173 -18.45 1.27 7.52
C ALA A 173 -19.88 1.70 7.93
N LEU A 174 -20.05 2.96 8.36
CA LEU A 174 -21.32 3.53 8.79
C LEU A 174 -22.21 3.99 7.64
N ALA A 175 -21.65 4.22 6.45
CA ALA A 175 -22.37 4.57 5.23
C ALA A 175 -23.31 3.46 4.74
N GLY A 176 -22.98 2.20 5.03
CA GLY A 176 -23.79 1.04 4.67
C GLY A 176 -24.89 0.72 5.69
N PRO A 177 -25.94 -0.02 5.30
CA PRO A 177 -26.94 -0.49 6.25
C PRO A 177 -26.30 -1.44 7.26
N SER A 178 -26.89 -1.57 8.45
CA SER A 178 -26.31 -2.41 9.49
C SER A 178 -26.21 -3.90 9.12
N SER A 179 -27.06 -4.37 8.20
CA SER A 179 -27.00 -5.72 7.62
C SER A 179 -25.77 -5.96 6.74
N ALA A 180 -25.09 -4.92 6.28
CA ALA A 180 -23.86 -5.05 5.48
C ALA A 180 -22.60 -5.31 6.33
N TRP A 181 -22.72 -5.26 7.66
CA TRP A 181 -21.58 -5.54 8.54
C TRP A 181 -21.33 -7.05 8.63
N PRO A 182 -20.06 -7.47 8.47
CA PRO A 182 -19.76 -8.89 8.48
C PRO A 182 -19.91 -9.48 9.88
N THR A 183 -20.42 -10.70 9.92
CA THR A 183 -20.39 -11.56 11.11
C THR A 183 -19.29 -12.60 10.93
N PRO A 184 -18.38 -12.79 11.91
CA PRO A 184 -17.38 -13.85 11.85
C PRO A 184 -18.00 -15.20 11.56
N THR A 185 -17.45 -15.89 10.57
CA THR A 185 -17.70 -17.31 10.38
C THR A 185 -16.97 -18.12 11.46
N PRO A 186 -17.36 -19.38 11.72
CA PRO A 186 -16.59 -20.24 12.61
C PRO A 186 -15.10 -20.32 12.21
N ARG A 187 -14.79 -20.32 10.91
CA ARG A 187 -13.40 -20.35 10.45
C ARG A 187 -12.63 -19.08 10.79
N ASP A 188 -13.27 -17.91 10.68
CA ASP A 188 -12.64 -16.64 11.08
C ASP A 188 -12.24 -16.65 12.55
N VAL A 189 -13.16 -17.11 13.41
CA VAL A 189 -12.94 -17.22 14.85
C VAL A 189 -11.82 -18.22 15.13
N TRP A 190 -11.84 -19.39 14.49
CA TRP A 190 -10.76 -20.38 14.62
C TRP A 190 -9.41 -19.80 14.18
N VAL A 191 -9.31 -19.17 13.01
CA VAL A 191 -8.06 -18.57 12.50
C VAL A 191 -7.54 -17.49 13.45
N PHE A 192 -8.42 -16.65 13.98
CA PHE A 192 -8.04 -15.63 14.94
C PHE A 192 -7.43 -16.26 16.21
N HIS A 193 -8.07 -17.28 16.77
CA HIS A 193 -7.53 -17.99 17.94
C HIS A 193 -6.21 -18.70 17.62
N GLN A 194 -6.05 -19.31 16.44
CA GLN A 194 -4.79 -19.90 16.02
C GLN A 194 -3.67 -18.85 15.87
N LEU A 195 -4.00 -17.64 15.42
CA LEU A 195 -3.05 -16.52 15.37
C LEU A 195 -2.61 -16.12 16.77
N LEU A 196 -3.53 -16.00 17.73
CA LEU A 196 -3.19 -15.70 19.13
C LEU A 196 -2.33 -16.81 19.75
N ASP A 197 -2.68 -18.08 19.53
CA ASP A 197 -1.89 -19.23 20.01
C ASP A 197 -0.49 -19.26 19.40
N LEU A 198 -0.36 -18.92 18.12
CA LEU A 198 0.93 -18.79 17.46
C LEU A 198 1.78 -17.73 18.17
N LEU A 199 1.20 -16.57 18.50
CA LEU A 199 1.90 -15.49 19.21
C LEU A 199 2.31 -15.90 20.63
N ARG A 200 1.42 -16.58 21.37
CA ARG A 200 1.72 -17.15 22.70
C ARG A 200 2.88 -18.14 22.67
N GLY A 201 2.98 -18.94 21.60
CA GLY A 201 3.98 -20.00 21.45
C GLY A 201 5.34 -19.53 20.90
N LEU A 202 5.53 -18.23 20.64
CA LEU A 202 6.81 -17.72 20.14
C LEU A 202 7.91 -17.80 21.22
N PRO A 203 9.18 -18.01 20.84
CA PRO A 203 10.30 -17.92 21.77
C PRO A 203 10.31 -16.55 22.47
N PRO A 204 10.61 -16.42 23.78
CA PRO A 204 10.51 -15.14 24.50
C PRO A 204 11.31 -13.99 23.88
N SER A 205 12.42 -14.28 23.20
CA SER A 205 13.24 -13.29 22.50
C SER A 205 12.67 -12.84 21.15
N ALA A 206 11.57 -13.45 20.68
CA ALA A 206 10.98 -13.16 19.39
C ALA A 206 10.41 -11.74 19.36
N ARG A 207 10.81 -10.96 18.34
CA ARG A 207 10.32 -9.60 18.09
C ARG A 207 9.35 -9.54 16.92
N TYR A 208 8.81 -8.35 16.67
CA TYR A 208 7.85 -8.07 15.59
C TYR A 208 8.19 -8.77 14.26
N SER A 209 9.45 -8.71 13.82
CA SER A 209 9.87 -9.26 12.52
C SER A 209 9.75 -10.79 12.47
N GLN A 210 10.07 -11.46 13.58
CA GLN A 210 9.93 -12.91 13.73
C GLN A 210 8.46 -13.31 13.87
N ALA A 211 7.65 -12.54 14.61
CA ALA A 211 6.21 -12.76 14.69
C ALA A 211 5.55 -12.63 13.30
N ARG A 212 5.88 -11.59 12.54
CA ARG A 212 5.41 -11.38 11.16
C ARG A 212 5.79 -12.56 10.27
N THR A 213 7.04 -13.03 10.35
CA THR A 213 7.50 -14.21 9.60
C THR A 213 6.77 -15.49 10.02
N ALA A 214 6.52 -15.69 11.31
CA ALA A 214 5.81 -16.87 11.81
C ALA A 214 4.36 -16.90 11.31
N ILE A 215 3.63 -15.78 11.41
CA ILE A 215 2.27 -15.66 10.87
C ILE A 215 2.25 -15.92 9.36
N HIS A 216 3.17 -15.31 8.61
CA HIS A 216 3.26 -15.51 7.17
C HIS A 216 3.54 -16.97 6.79
N LYS A 217 4.40 -17.66 7.55
CA LYS A 217 4.71 -19.09 7.34
C LYS A 217 3.53 -20.00 7.69
N ALA A 218 2.72 -19.64 8.68
CA ALA A 218 1.55 -20.41 9.10
C ALA A 218 0.41 -20.37 8.07
N ARG A 219 0.39 -19.39 7.17
CA ARG A 219 -0.60 -19.26 6.08
C ARG A 219 -2.06 -19.29 6.55
N LEU A 220 -2.32 -18.75 7.75
CA LEU A 220 -3.64 -18.75 8.37
C LEU A 220 -4.58 -17.70 7.75
N LEU A 221 -4.04 -16.56 7.36
CA LEU A 221 -4.79 -15.39 6.89
C LEU A 221 -5.16 -15.53 5.40
N SER A 222 -6.32 -15.00 4.99
CA SER A 222 -6.57 -14.79 3.56
C SER A 222 -5.51 -13.83 2.97
N ASN A 223 -5.35 -13.71 1.66
CA ASN A 223 -4.38 -12.78 1.04
C ASN A 223 -2.98 -12.74 1.74
N ASN A 224 -2.44 -13.93 2.09
CA ASN A 224 -1.27 -14.07 2.96
C ASN A 224 -0.01 -13.46 2.33
N ARG A 225 0.26 -12.19 2.65
CA ARG A 225 1.43 -11.42 2.25
C ARG A 225 2.09 -10.82 3.48
N PRO A 226 3.41 -10.54 3.45
CA PRO A 226 4.10 -9.93 4.59
C PRO A 226 3.44 -8.66 5.12
N ALA A 227 3.02 -7.75 4.23
CA ALA A 227 2.33 -6.50 4.60
C ALA A 227 1.01 -6.74 5.36
N ARG A 228 0.25 -7.78 5.00
CA ARG A 228 -0.97 -8.14 5.74
C ARG A 228 -0.67 -8.67 7.15
N CYS A 229 0.40 -9.46 7.28
CA CYS A 229 0.80 -9.96 8.60
C CYS A 229 1.24 -8.79 9.50
N GLU A 230 1.88 -7.78 8.91
CA GLU A 230 2.29 -6.56 9.57
C GLU A 230 1.10 -5.72 10.04
N THR A 231 0.13 -5.44 9.18
CA THR A 231 -1.05 -4.65 9.56
C THR A 231 -1.89 -5.30 10.65
N VAL A 232 -1.96 -6.64 10.70
CA VAL A 232 -2.60 -7.35 11.81
C VAL A 232 -1.84 -7.14 13.12
N LEU A 233 -0.51 -7.27 13.10
CA LEU A 233 0.32 -7.03 14.29
C LEU A 233 0.23 -5.57 14.76
N GLU A 234 0.28 -4.61 13.83
CA GLU A 234 0.10 -3.19 14.13
C GLU A 234 -1.26 -2.93 14.76
N ALA A 235 -2.34 -3.49 14.19
CA ALA A 235 -3.68 -3.31 14.73
C ALA A 235 -3.81 -3.89 16.15
N LEU A 236 -3.26 -5.10 16.40
CA LEU A 236 -3.27 -5.72 17.72
C LEU A 236 -2.45 -4.91 18.74
N ALA A 237 -1.28 -4.40 18.33
CA ALA A 237 -0.45 -3.54 19.17
C ALA A 237 -1.14 -2.21 19.48
N PHE A 238 -1.71 -1.58 18.46
CA PHE A 238 -2.40 -0.30 18.56
C PHE A 238 -3.58 -0.32 19.53
N ILE A 239 -4.35 -1.42 19.56
CA ILE A 239 -5.44 -1.61 20.52
C ILE A 239 -4.97 -2.16 21.88
N GLY A 240 -3.68 -2.44 22.06
CA GLY A 240 -3.09 -2.85 23.33
C GLY A 240 -3.03 -4.35 23.60
N ILE A 241 -3.28 -5.21 22.61
CA ILE A 241 -3.09 -6.67 22.78
C ILE A 241 -1.61 -7.05 22.76
N LEU A 242 -0.82 -6.32 21.95
CA LEU A 242 0.63 -6.47 21.85
C LEU A 242 1.29 -5.17 22.30
N ASP A 243 1.36 -4.94 23.61
CA ASP A 243 1.95 -3.73 24.18
C ASP A 243 3.01 -4.05 25.24
N THR A 244 3.63 -3.00 25.79
CA THR A 244 4.54 -3.12 26.94
C THR A 244 4.09 -2.16 28.04
N PRO A 245 4.50 -2.36 29.30
CA PRO A 245 4.16 -1.42 30.38
C PRO A 245 4.60 0.03 30.08
N GLU A 246 5.75 0.21 29.44
CA GLU A 246 6.30 1.52 29.07
C GLU A 246 5.64 2.10 27.81
N HIS A 247 5.24 1.23 26.89
CA HIS A 247 4.60 1.59 25.63
C HIS A 247 3.23 0.90 25.55
N PRO A 248 2.19 1.41 26.23
CA PRO A 248 0.86 0.80 26.22
C PRO A 248 0.10 1.07 24.93
N GLY A 249 -0.82 0.19 24.57
CA GLY A 249 -1.77 0.46 23.49
C GLY A 249 -2.97 1.31 23.95
N LEU A 250 -3.76 1.79 22.99
CA LEU A 250 -4.78 2.83 23.20
C LEU A 250 -5.95 2.42 24.11
N MET A 251 -6.19 1.12 24.29
CA MET A 251 -7.23 0.65 25.21
C MET A 251 -6.79 0.62 26.68
N ASN A 252 -5.48 0.75 26.94
CA ASN A 252 -4.92 0.86 28.29
C ASN A 252 -4.70 2.33 28.65
N ARG A 253 -4.11 3.10 27.73
CA ARG A 253 -3.88 4.54 27.88
C ARG A 253 -3.85 5.20 26.51
N PHE A 254 -4.39 6.42 26.38
CA PHE A 254 -4.12 7.22 25.18
C PHE A 254 -2.61 7.48 25.07
N THR A 255 -2.02 7.14 23.93
CA THR A 255 -0.63 7.43 23.58
C THR A 255 -0.57 8.48 22.48
N SER A 256 0.14 9.56 22.78
CA SER A 256 0.33 10.67 21.85
C SER A 256 1.08 10.21 20.60
N ALA A 257 0.94 10.96 19.51
CA ALA A 257 1.71 10.73 18.29
C ALA A 257 3.22 10.76 18.57
N ALA A 258 3.69 11.67 19.42
CA ALA A 258 5.10 11.74 19.81
C ALA A 258 5.58 10.49 20.58
N GLU A 259 4.72 9.83 21.37
CA GLU A 259 5.05 8.54 22.00
C GLU A 259 5.02 7.41 20.99
N ARG A 260 4.02 7.39 20.09
CA ARG A 260 3.88 6.36 19.06
C ARG A 260 5.02 6.41 18.05
N ASP A 261 5.46 7.59 17.63
CA ASP A 261 6.53 7.79 16.63
C ASP A 261 7.94 7.39 17.13
N GLN A 262 8.10 7.12 18.43
CA GLN A 262 9.37 6.66 18.95
C GLN A 262 9.74 5.30 18.32
N ARG A 263 11.05 5.03 18.21
CA ARG A 263 11.59 3.77 17.71
C ARG A 263 12.88 3.43 18.45
N PRO A 264 13.17 2.14 18.72
CA PRO A 264 14.41 1.76 19.40
C PRO A 264 15.67 2.02 18.54
N SER A 265 15.51 2.10 17.22
CA SER A 265 16.57 2.56 16.30
C SER A 265 15.97 2.93 14.94
N VAL A 266 16.75 3.64 14.12
CA VAL A 266 16.41 4.00 12.72
C VAL A 266 16.20 2.80 11.78
N ARG A 267 16.47 1.57 12.22
CA ARG A 267 16.31 0.35 11.41
C ARG A 267 14.98 -0.38 11.65
N VAL A 268 14.17 0.10 12.60
CA VAL A 268 12.89 -0.52 12.96
C VAL A 268 11.77 0.31 12.37
N GLU A 269 11.04 -0.26 11.41
CA GLU A 269 10.02 0.41 10.60
C GLU A 269 8.60 0.39 11.20
N VAL A 270 8.32 -0.42 12.23
CA VAL A 270 7.04 -0.39 12.98
C VAL A 270 7.10 0.44 14.29
N PRO A 271 6.16 1.35 14.56
CA PRO A 271 6.24 2.32 15.67
C PRO A 271 5.74 1.72 16.99
N ALA A 272 5.62 2.54 18.02
CA ALA A 272 5.11 2.10 19.32
C ALA A 272 3.62 1.72 19.22
N PRO A 273 3.18 0.69 19.95
CA PRO A 273 3.97 -0.08 20.92
C PRO A 273 4.71 -1.29 20.31
N LEU A 274 4.39 -1.65 19.07
CA LEU A 274 4.89 -2.86 18.40
C LEU A 274 6.42 -2.91 18.28
N ALA A 275 7.10 -1.77 18.13
CA ALA A 275 8.56 -1.70 18.01
C ALA A 275 9.32 -2.25 19.24
N TRP A 276 8.70 -2.17 20.42
CA TRP A 276 9.29 -2.61 21.71
C TRP A 276 8.74 -3.93 22.18
N TRP A 277 7.61 -4.36 21.63
CA TRP A 277 7.02 -5.64 21.99
C TRP A 277 7.95 -6.81 21.64
N SER A 278 8.01 -7.77 22.55
CA SER A 278 8.59 -9.08 22.33
C SER A 278 7.68 -10.15 22.91
N ALA A 279 7.82 -11.39 22.46
CA ALA A 279 7.02 -12.51 22.96
C ALA A 279 7.17 -12.76 24.47
N LYS A 280 8.24 -12.25 25.10
CA LYS A 280 8.38 -12.24 26.57
C LYS A 280 7.27 -11.44 27.26
N GLU A 281 6.85 -10.32 26.67
CA GLU A 281 5.73 -9.52 27.18
C GLU A 281 4.39 -10.24 27.00
N GLY A 282 4.34 -11.20 26.08
CA GLY A 282 3.15 -12.02 25.83
C GLY A 282 2.04 -11.24 25.13
N ILE A 283 0.80 -11.64 25.39
CA ILE A 283 -0.39 -10.94 24.90
C ILE A 283 -1.26 -10.54 26.09
N GLN A 284 -1.97 -9.41 25.99
CA GLN A 284 -2.85 -8.94 27.07
C GLN A 284 -4.16 -9.73 27.13
N GLU A 285 -4.18 -10.83 27.88
CA GLU A 285 -5.30 -11.79 27.94
C GLU A 285 -6.62 -11.18 28.42
N GLU A 286 -6.56 -10.23 29.36
CA GLU A 286 -7.76 -9.52 29.82
C GLU A 286 -8.41 -8.71 28.69
N LEU A 287 -7.60 -8.08 27.84
CA LEU A 287 -8.08 -7.33 26.67
C LEU A 287 -8.62 -8.26 25.59
N VAL A 288 -7.94 -9.39 25.35
CA VAL A 288 -8.43 -10.43 24.44
C VAL A 288 -9.81 -10.92 24.89
N THR A 289 -9.97 -11.20 26.18
CA THR A 289 -11.24 -11.65 26.77
C THR A 289 -12.31 -10.57 26.67
N ARG A 290 -11.98 -9.32 27.00
CA ARG A 290 -12.90 -8.18 26.94
C ARG A 290 -13.42 -7.90 25.53
N LEU A 291 -12.56 -8.02 24.51
CA LEU A 291 -12.91 -7.70 23.13
C LEU A 291 -13.52 -8.88 22.36
N PHE A 292 -13.02 -10.10 22.61
CA PHE A 292 -13.29 -11.26 21.77
C PHE A 292 -13.85 -12.46 22.55
N GLY A 293 -14.05 -12.35 23.87
CA GLY A 293 -14.55 -13.45 24.70
C GLY A 293 -15.96 -13.94 24.31
N HIS A 294 -16.74 -13.13 23.59
CA HIS A 294 -18.04 -13.55 23.02
C HIS A 294 -17.90 -14.39 21.75
N LEU A 295 -16.70 -14.58 21.21
CA LEU A 295 -16.41 -15.39 20.03
C LEU A 295 -15.88 -16.76 20.47
N GLU A 296 -16.81 -17.68 20.70
CA GLU A 296 -16.48 -19.04 21.14
C GLU A 296 -15.56 -19.75 20.13
N ARG A 297 -14.43 -20.24 20.64
CA ARG A 297 -13.44 -20.96 19.83
C ARG A 297 -14.03 -22.30 19.35
N PRO A 298 -14.04 -22.55 18.03
CA PRO A 298 -14.38 -23.88 17.52
C PRO A 298 -13.37 -24.93 18.00
N LYS A 299 -13.86 -26.09 18.44
CA LYS A 299 -13.04 -27.20 18.96
C LYS A 299 -12.15 -27.85 17.90
N GLN A 300 -12.57 -27.78 16.64
CA GLN A 300 -11.87 -28.35 15.48
C GLN A 300 -11.76 -27.29 14.40
N GLU A 301 -10.78 -27.43 13.51
CA GLU A 301 -10.66 -26.54 12.35
C GLU A 301 -11.92 -26.66 11.48
N PRO A 302 -12.70 -25.57 11.31
CA PRO A 302 -13.82 -25.58 10.40
C PRO A 302 -13.33 -25.66 8.96
N VAL A 303 -14.01 -26.43 8.13
CA VAL A 303 -13.68 -26.60 6.71
C VAL A 303 -13.52 -25.22 6.05
N ALA A 304 -12.41 -25.03 5.34
CA ALA A 304 -12.20 -23.83 4.55
C ALA A 304 -13.37 -23.66 3.57
N PRO A 305 -14.05 -22.50 3.53
CA PRO A 305 -14.97 -22.25 2.43
C PRO A 305 -14.19 -22.48 1.14
N ALA A 306 -14.80 -23.21 0.20
CA ALA A 306 -14.16 -23.52 -1.07
C ALA A 306 -13.60 -22.22 -1.63
N SER A 307 -12.27 -22.14 -1.74
CA SER A 307 -11.68 -20.99 -2.41
C SER A 307 -12.33 -20.95 -3.79
N PRO A 308 -12.98 -19.85 -4.20
CA PRO A 308 -13.42 -19.74 -5.59
C PRO A 308 -12.20 -20.12 -6.42
N PRO A 309 -12.35 -21.04 -7.40
CA PRO A 309 -11.22 -21.65 -8.09
C PRO A 309 -10.28 -20.52 -8.41
N THR A 310 -9.07 -20.58 -7.87
CA THR A 310 -8.01 -19.71 -8.30
C THR A 310 -7.88 -20.07 -9.76
N LYS A 311 -8.57 -19.32 -10.62
CA LYS A 311 -8.20 -19.23 -12.02
C LYS A 311 -6.74 -18.86 -11.87
N ARG A 312 -5.87 -19.86 -12.12
CA ARG A 312 -4.46 -19.65 -12.44
C ARG A 312 -4.47 -18.30 -13.13
N ARG A 313 -3.74 -17.30 -12.60
CA ARG A 313 -3.59 -16.01 -13.27
C ARG A 313 -3.02 -16.31 -14.67
N LYS A 314 -3.86 -16.68 -15.62
CA LYS A 314 -3.79 -16.15 -16.97
C LYS A 314 -3.90 -14.67 -16.69
N ALA A 315 -2.88 -13.93 -17.08
CA ALA A 315 -2.99 -12.50 -17.24
C ALA A 315 -4.18 -12.24 -18.18
N ALA A 316 -5.38 -12.18 -17.61
CA ALA A 316 -6.60 -11.76 -18.25
C ALA A 316 -6.87 -10.38 -17.69
N THR A 317 -6.00 -9.45 -18.07
CA THR A 317 -6.44 -8.10 -18.37
C THR A 317 -7.53 -8.26 -19.44
N PRO A 318 -8.68 -7.55 -19.35
CA PRO A 318 -9.39 -7.22 -20.57
C PRO A 318 -8.35 -6.60 -21.51
N ALA A 319 -8.28 -7.12 -22.73
CA ALA A 319 -7.31 -6.67 -23.71
C ALA A 319 -7.38 -5.14 -23.83
N ALA A 320 -6.34 -4.46 -23.33
CA ALA A 320 -5.86 -3.30 -24.06
C ALA A 320 -5.72 -3.76 -25.52
N PRO A 321 -6.14 -2.94 -26.50
CA PRO A 321 -5.96 -3.30 -27.91
C PRO A 321 -4.54 -3.78 -28.09
N ALA A 322 -4.39 -4.91 -28.78
CA ALA A 322 -3.16 -5.68 -28.87
C ALA A 322 -2.03 -4.87 -29.53
N THR A 323 -1.44 -3.91 -28.83
CA THR A 323 -0.11 -3.39 -29.13
C THR A 323 0.84 -4.55 -28.81
N ALA A 324 1.30 -5.25 -29.84
CA ALA A 324 2.08 -6.48 -29.71
C ALA A 324 3.20 -6.28 -28.67
N LYS A 325 3.15 -7.05 -27.57
CA LYS A 325 4.24 -7.03 -26.57
C LYS A 325 5.56 -7.29 -27.31
N PRO A 326 6.59 -6.45 -27.15
CA PRO A 326 7.81 -6.60 -27.92
C PRO A 326 8.45 -7.94 -27.55
N LYS A 327 8.71 -8.77 -28.57
CA LYS A 327 9.49 -10.00 -28.39
C LYS A 327 10.92 -9.59 -28.08
N SER A 328 11.44 -10.04 -26.94
CA SER A 328 12.81 -9.72 -26.55
C SER A 328 13.79 -10.44 -27.46
N ILE A 329 14.80 -9.73 -27.97
CA ILE A 329 15.94 -10.34 -28.66
C ILE A 329 16.73 -11.18 -27.63
N PRO A 330 16.91 -12.50 -27.84
CA PRO A 330 17.55 -13.40 -26.88
C PRO A 330 19.07 -13.20 -26.81
N GLY A 331 19.68 -13.55 -25.68
CA GLY A 331 21.12 -13.43 -25.41
C GLY A 331 21.45 -12.42 -24.30
N PRO A 332 22.71 -12.38 -23.82
CA PRO A 332 23.12 -11.48 -22.73
C PRO A 332 23.19 -10.02 -23.19
N PRO A 333 23.09 -9.03 -22.27
CA PRO A 333 23.31 -7.62 -22.60
C PRO A 333 24.69 -7.43 -23.23
N THR A 334 24.75 -6.58 -24.26
CA THR A 334 25.98 -6.12 -24.91
C THR A 334 25.98 -4.60 -24.99
N PRO A 335 27.17 -3.94 -25.05
CA PRO A 335 27.25 -2.55 -25.47
C PRO A 335 26.50 -2.35 -26.81
N GLY A 336 25.74 -1.25 -26.95
CA GLY A 336 24.92 -1.01 -28.14
C GLY A 336 23.54 -1.69 -28.11
N SER A 337 23.24 -2.52 -27.10
CA SER A 337 21.89 -3.04 -26.90
C SER A 337 20.92 -1.92 -26.49
N VAL A 338 19.71 -1.94 -27.05
CA VAL A 338 18.61 -1.04 -26.64
C VAL A 338 17.44 -1.85 -26.11
N TYR A 339 16.90 -1.40 -24.99
CA TYR A 339 15.79 -2.04 -24.28
C TYR A 339 14.56 -1.14 -24.30
N ALA A 340 13.42 -1.67 -24.78
CA ALA A 340 12.11 -1.11 -24.52
C ALA A 340 11.77 -1.30 -23.04
N ILE A 341 11.29 -0.24 -22.40
CA ILE A 341 10.93 -0.23 -20.99
C ILE A 341 9.49 0.23 -20.88
N ARG A 342 8.66 -0.62 -20.27
CA ARG A 342 7.28 -0.31 -19.96
C ARG A 342 7.18 0.44 -18.64
N PHE A 343 7.01 1.76 -18.71
CA PHE A 343 6.78 2.60 -17.53
C PHE A 343 5.39 2.34 -16.94
N SER A 344 4.39 2.16 -17.82
CA SER A 344 3.01 1.87 -17.45
C SER A 344 2.25 1.07 -18.50
N GLU A 345 0.97 0.80 -18.27
CA GLU A 345 0.12 0.13 -19.26
C GLU A 345 0.10 0.83 -20.62
N ASP A 346 0.21 2.16 -20.62
CA ASP A 346 0.05 3.06 -21.75
C ASP A 346 1.26 3.97 -21.97
N ARG A 347 2.43 3.67 -21.37
CA ARG A 347 3.66 4.44 -21.56
C ARG A 347 4.88 3.54 -21.63
N TRP A 348 5.65 3.75 -22.69
CA TRP A 348 6.89 3.07 -22.99
C TRP A 348 7.99 4.09 -23.27
N GLY A 349 9.20 3.76 -22.86
CA GLY A 349 10.42 4.43 -23.30
C GLY A 349 11.46 3.42 -23.77
N ALA A 350 12.67 3.89 -24.00
CA ALA A 350 13.80 3.04 -24.33
C ALA A 350 15.05 3.45 -23.54
N ALA A 351 15.92 2.49 -23.23
CA ALA A 351 17.24 2.75 -22.67
C ALA A 351 18.33 2.03 -23.45
N TYR A 352 19.43 2.74 -23.66
CA TYR A 352 20.64 2.28 -24.32
C TYR A 352 21.63 1.71 -23.29
N CYS A 353 22.30 0.61 -23.65
CA CYS A 353 23.35 -0.01 -22.86
C CYS A 353 24.73 0.43 -23.36
N HIS A 354 25.43 1.25 -22.56
CA HIS A 354 26.76 1.76 -22.87
C HIS A 354 27.86 0.74 -22.70
N GLU A 355 27.82 0.04 -21.58
CA GLU A 355 28.88 -0.86 -21.14
C GLU A 355 28.24 -2.04 -20.41
N VAL A 356 28.93 -3.18 -20.41
CA VAL A 356 28.52 -4.36 -19.66
C VAL A 356 29.68 -4.83 -18.79
N ARG A 357 29.41 -5.08 -17.51
CA ARG A 357 30.39 -5.58 -16.54
C ARG A 357 29.82 -6.78 -15.80
N THR A 358 30.72 -7.68 -15.40
CA THR A 358 30.39 -8.82 -14.54
C THR A 358 31.12 -8.66 -13.23
N GLU A 359 30.38 -8.52 -12.14
CA GLU A 359 30.92 -8.40 -10.79
C GLU A 359 30.28 -9.47 -9.90
N ARG A 360 31.11 -10.30 -9.25
CA ARG A 360 30.65 -11.39 -8.36
C ARG A 360 29.59 -12.30 -9.01
N GLY A 361 29.77 -12.60 -10.31
CA GLY A 361 28.84 -13.42 -11.09
C GLY A 361 27.55 -12.74 -11.55
N VAL A 362 27.37 -11.45 -11.26
CA VAL A 362 26.21 -10.66 -11.69
C VAL A 362 26.59 -9.78 -12.87
N GLN A 363 25.96 -10.02 -14.02
CA GLN A 363 26.10 -9.18 -15.19
C GLN A 363 25.23 -7.93 -15.08
N ARG A 364 25.82 -6.76 -15.37
CA ARG A 364 25.20 -5.44 -15.28
C ARG A 364 25.46 -4.64 -16.54
N GLY A 365 24.42 -3.98 -17.06
CA GLY A 365 24.54 -3.00 -18.13
C GLY A 365 24.50 -1.58 -17.57
N ARG A 366 25.35 -0.67 -18.09
CA ARG A 366 25.25 0.77 -17.80
C ARG A 366 24.21 1.39 -18.73
N MET A 367 23.06 1.73 -18.17
CA MET A 367 21.87 2.16 -18.88
C MET A 367 21.72 3.68 -18.88
N GLU A 368 21.20 4.22 -19.97
CA GLU A 368 20.82 5.62 -20.14
C GLU A 368 19.55 5.70 -21.00
N TYR A 369 18.58 6.54 -20.63
CA TYR A 369 17.33 6.65 -21.40
C TYR A 369 17.55 7.37 -22.73
N LEU A 370 16.88 6.88 -23.77
CA LEU A 370 16.71 7.59 -25.04
C LEU A 370 15.54 8.57 -24.92
N ASP A 371 15.55 9.67 -25.66
CA ASP A 371 14.47 10.66 -25.69
C ASP A 371 13.27 10.12 -26.48
N LEU A 372 12.57 9.18 -25.86
CA LEU A 372 11.42 8.47 -26.39
C LEU A 372 10.39 8.24 -25.30
N LEU A 373 9.19 8.75 -25.52
CA LEU A 373 8.01 8.39 -24.78
C LEU A 373 6.90 8.06 -25.77
N SER A 374 6.34 6.86 -25.66
CA SER A 374 5.39 6.30 -26.64
C SER A 374 4.24 5.60 -25.92
N PRO A 375 2.99 5.69 -26.43
CA PRO A 375 1.89 4.91 -25.90
C PRO A 375 2.02 3.41 -26.21
N GLU A 376 2.79 3.08 -27.25
CA GLU A 376 3.03 1.71 -27.70
C GLU A 376 4.50 1.29 -27.50
N PRO A 377 4.79 -0.02 -27.40
CA PRO A 377 6.17 -0.49 -27.28
C PRO A 377 7.02 -0.04 -28.47
N PRO A 378 8.20 0.57 -28.23
CA PRO A 378 9.03 1.06 -29.32
C PRO A 378 9.68 -0.09 -30.09
N SER A 379 9.83 0.12 -31.39
CA SER A 379 10.50 -0.78 -32.33
C SER A 379 11.99 -0.47 -32.48
N ALA A 380 12.75 -1.43 -33.01
CA ALA A 380 14.17 -1.26 -33.32
C ALA A 380 14.44 -0.04 -34.24
N LYS A 381 13.54 0.24 -35.19
CA LYS A 381 13.71 1.36 -36.13
C LYS A 381 13.52 2.71 -35.46
N GLN A 382 12.61 2.80 -34.48
CA GLN A 382 12.30 4.06 -33.80
C GLN A 382 13.42 4.53 -32.88
N VAL A 383 14.27 3.62 -32.39
CA VAL A 383 15.34 3.96 -31.43
C VAL A 383 16.65 4.38 -32.09
N VAL A 384 16.84 4.07 -33.37
CA VAL A 384 18.05 4.44 -34.10
C VAL A 384 18.08 5.95 -34.33
N GLY A 385 19.19 6.59 -33.94
CA GLY A 385 19.40 8.04 -34.13
C GLY A 385 18.73 8.93 -33.08
N LEU A 386 18.03 8.36 -32.09
CA LEU A 386 17.48 9.15 -30.98
C LEU A 386 18.60 9.66 -30.07
N GLY A 387 18.43 10.89 -29.57
CA GLY A 387 19.28 11.44 -28.51
C GLY A 387 18.99 10.78 -27.15
N PHE A 388 19.82 11.11 -26.17
CA PHE A 388 19.57 10.73 -24.78
C PHE A 388 18.62 11.70 -24.09
N LYS A 389 17.91 11.19 -23.07
CA LYS A 389 17.02 11.99 -22.23
C LYS A 389 17.72 12.42 -20.95
N ASP A 390 17.96 13.72 -20.82
CA ASP A 390 18.39 14.32 -19.55
C ASP A 390 17.29 14.24 -18.48
N ARG A 391 17.68 14.39 -17.22
CA ARG A 391 16.73 14.54 -16.12
C ARG A 391 15.92 15.82 -16.26
N LEU A 392 14.79 15.89 -15.57
CA LEU A 392 13.95 17.09 -15.50
C LEU A 392 14.68 18.28 -14.86
N ASN A 393 15.72 18.04 -14.05
CA ASN A 393 16.60 19.08 -13.52
C ASN A 393 17.74 19.49 -14.50
N GLY A 394 17.75 18.93 -15.71
CA GLY A 394 18.76 19.20 -16.73
C GLY A 394 20.06 18.41 -16.59
N GLU A 395 20.22 17.53 -15.60
CA GLU A 395 21.44 16.72 -15.45
C GLU A 395 21.38 15.43 -16.26
N ARG A 396 22.53 15.01 -16.79
CA ARG A 396 22.69 13.67 -17.39
C ARG A 396 22.48 12.55 -16.36
N TRP A 397 21.83 11.46 -16.79
CA TRP A 397 21.53 10.32 -15.92
C TRP A 397 22.05 9.01 -16.50
N GLN A 398 22.64 8.19 -15.65
CA GLN A 398 23.04 6.82 -15.97
C GLN A 398 22.89 5.95 -14.72
N THR A 399 22.69 4.64 -14.90
CA THR A 399 22.68 3.66 -13.80
C THR A 399 23.21 2.30 -14.25
N TRP A 400 23.79 1.53 -13.34
CA TRP A 400 24.15 0.14 -13.60
C TRP A 400 23.00 -0.78 -13.20
N CYS A 401 22.41 -1.50 -14.15
CA CYS A 401 21.28 -2.39 -13.91
C CYS A 401 21.65 -3.86 -14.09
N SER A 402 21.31 -4.70 -13.11
CA SER A 402 21.27 -6.16 -13.27
C SER A 402 19.92 -6.66 -13.78
N GLY A 403 19.87 -7.89 -14.31
CA GLY A 403 18.61 -8.57 -14.60
C GLY A 403 17.83 -8.04 -15.83
N LEU A 404 18.48 -7.32 -16.73
CA LEU A 404 17.87 -6.71 -17.93
C LEU A 404 17.01 -7.68 -18.76
N ASP A 405 17.46 -8.93 -18.91
CA ASP A 405 16.74 -9.92 -19.73
C ASP A 405 15.65 -10.69 -18.98
N LYS A 406 15.61 -10.57 -17.65
CA LYS A 406 14.68 -11.30 -16.76
C LYS A 406 13.54 -10.44 -16.26
N THR A 407 13.71 -9.12 -16.25
CA THR A 407 12.74 -8.20 -15.67
C THR A 407 11.49 -8.04 -16.55
N THR A 408 10.32 -8.18 -15.94
CA THR A 408 9.04 -7.94 -16.61
C THR A 408 8.92 -6.47 -17.03
N GLY A 409 8.48 -6.21 -18.25
CA GLY A 409 8.38 -4.84 -18.79
C GLY A 409 9.67 -4.28 -19.38
N VAL A 410 10.81 -4.97 -19.21
CA VAL A 410 12.09 -4.63 -19.87
C VAL A 410 12.36 -5.66 -20.95
N LYS A 411 12.52 -5.22 -22.20
CA LYS A 411 12.65 -6.10 -23.38
C LYS A 411 13.70 -5.55 -24.32
N ARG A 412 14.69 -6.37 -24.68
CA ARG A 412 15.69 -5.96 -25.66
C ARG A 412 15.05 -5.91 -27.06
N ILE A 413 15.18 -4.79 -27.74
CA ILE A 413 14.55 -4.53 -29.04
C ILE A 413 15.54 -4.24 -30.16
N ALA A 414 16.79 -3.90 -29.85
CA ALA A 414 17.85 -3.74 -30.83
C ALA A 414 19.22 -4.10 -30.25
N THR A 415 20.17 -4.45 -31.12
CA THR A 415 21.59 -4.64 -30.82
C THR A 415 22.41 -3.78 -31.77
N ASP A 416 23.68 -3.55 -31.41
CA ASP A 416 24.65 -2.87 -32.28
C ASP A 416 24.21 -1.46 -32.73
N VAL A 417 23.39 -0.80 -31.90
CA VAL A 417 22.97 0.58 -32.13
C VAL A 417 24.16 1.49 -31.81
N PRO A 418 24.57 2.39 -32.71
CA PRO A 418 25.61 3.37 -32.40
C PRO A 418 25.20 4.26 -31.23
N ALA A 419 26.13 4.52 -30.30
CA ALA A 419 25.87 5.39 -29.17
C ALA A 419 25.53 6.82 -29.67
N PRO A 420 24.39 7.39 -29.27
CA PRO A 420 24.08 8.79 -29.53
C PRO A 420 25.15 9.72 -28.94
N ALA A 421 25.37 10.87 -29.58
CA ALA A 421 26.20 11.90 -28.97
C ALA A 421 25.46 12.55 -27.78
N HIS A 422 26.18 12.84 -26.70
CA HIS A 422 25.66 13.59 -25.55
C HIS A 422 26.52 14.83 -25.33
N ARG A 423 25.91 16.01 -25.20
CA ARG A 423 26.65 17.27 -25.00
C ARG A 423 27.19 17.44 -23.59
N GLN A 424 26.47 16.90 -22.60
CA GLN A 424 26.89 16.93 -21.20
C GLN A 424 27.93 15.86 -20.84
N PRO A 425 28.85 16.17 -19.90
CA PRO A 425 29.75 15.18 -19.34
C PRO A 425 28.97 14.05 -18.63
N GLY A 426 29.61 12.90 -18.46
CA GLY A 426 29.04 11.79 -17.69
C GLY A 426 28.73 12.20 -16.23
N PRO A 427 27.73 11.58 -15.58
CA PRO A 427 27.43 11.87 -14.19
C PRO A 427 28.61 11.52 -13.28
N LYS A 428 28.84 12.34 -12.23
CA LYS A 428 29.94 12.14 -11.27
C LYS A 428 29.92 10.77 -10.59
N ARG A 429 28.73 10.18 -10.42
CA ARG A 429 28.52 8.86 -9.85
C ARG A 429 27.43 8.14 -10.63
N VAL A 430 27.68 6.88 -10.98
CA VAL A 430 26.69 5.98 -11.59
C VAL A 430 26.25 4.97 -10.52
N PRO A 431 25.03 5.06 -9.98
CA PRO A 431 24.54 4.13 -8.96
C PRO A 431 24.35 2.72 -9.53
N PHE A 432 24.25 1.75 -8.62
CA PHE A 432 23.90 0.36 -8.94
C PHE A 432 22.46 0.08 -8.55
N GLY A 433 21.77 -0.69 -9.38
CA GLY A 433 20.38 -1.06 -9.21
C GLY A 433 19.97 -2.31 -9.99
N GLY A 434 18.68 -2.63 -9.94
CA GLY A 434 18.04 -3.64 -10.77
C GLY A 434 17.41 -3.02 -12.02
N ALA A 435 17.11 -3.82 -13.03
CA ALA A 435 16.36 -3.35 -14.19
C ALA A 435 14.92 -2.88 -13.87
N SER A 436 14.37 -3.22 -12.70
CA SER A 436 13.13 -2.64 -12.17
C SER A 436 13.25 -1.14 -11.91
N ASP A 437 14.45 -0.67 -11.59
CA ASP A 437 14.70 0.73 -11.24
C ASP A 437 14.59 1.62 -12.49
N LEU A 438 14.76 1.04 -13.68
CA LEU A 438 14.46 1.69 -14.96
C LEU A 438 12.97 2.03 -15.13
N ILE A 439 12.09 1.39 -14.37
CA ILE A 439 10.65 1.72 -14.36
C ILE A 439 10.41 2.76 -13.27
N GLN A 440 10.92 2.53 -12.05
CA GLN A 440 10.67 3.37 -10.88
C GLN A 440 11.27 4.78 -11.00
N LEU A 441 12.45 4.90 -11.62
CA LEU A 441 13.18 6.17 -11.73
C LEU A 441 12.88 6.94 -13.01
N ALA A 442 12.00 6.43 -13.88
CA ALA A 442 11.67 7.09 -15.14
C ALA A 442 11.09 8.50 -14.95
N GLY A 443 10.44 8.77 -13.81
CA GLY A 443 9.92 10.08 -13.44
C GLY A 443 10.99 11.16 -13.25
N TRP A 444 12.26 10.77 -13.14
CA TRP A 444 13.38 11.72 -13.10
C TRP A 444 13.74 12.27 -14.48
N ASN A 445 13.44 11.55 -15.56
CA ASN A 445 13.81 11.89 -16.94
C ASN A 445 12.59 12.29 -17.78
N PHE A 446 11.43 11.74 -17.47
CA PHE A 446 10.20 11.97 -18.21
C PHE A 446 9.13 12.56 -17.28
N LYS A 447 8.30 13.44 -17.84
CA LYS A 447 7.02 13.83 -17.22
C LYS A 447 6.01 12.69 -17.40
N ILE A 448 6.31 11.55 -16.79
CA ILE A 448 5.47 10.35 -16.85
C ILE A 448 4.33 10.38 -15.85
#